data_AF-E9UUR0-F1
#
_entry.id   AF-E9UUR0-F1
#
_cell.length_a   1.000
_cell.length_b   1.000
_cell.length_c   1.000
_cell.angle_alpha   90.00
_cell.angle_beta   90.00
_cell.angle_gamma   90.00
#
_symmetry.space_group_name_H-M   'P 1'
#
loop_
_entity.id
_entity.type
_entity.pdbx_description
1 polymer ?
#
loop_
_entity_poly.entity_id
_entity_poly.type
_entity_poly.pdbx_seq_one_letter_code
_entity_poly.pdbx_strand_id
1 'polypeptide(L)'
;MFVIGAAGVGIWRGVEAIIDYRQEAAAAAEVKAKQDAWRTCQKEIGDFVDAVYAIDSQLDVGVTNAELREAAGDAAVVRGTVQVYDLADGCQTIYNLASGALAVYASTAQEWNDCITDWYCTVNTDDYQLQWADASSDINEARSGLTGGYDPDDPDAEPAFPGRTETGSA
;
A
#
# COMPACT_ATOMS: atom_id res chain seq x y z
N MET A 1 -10.58 66.59 33.01
CA MET A 1 -10.53 65.48 33.99
C MET A 1 -11.45 64.39 33.44
N PHE A 2 -10.93 63.47 32.64
CA PHE A 2 -11.69 62.37 32.05
C PHE A 2 -11.28 61.08 32.74
N VAL A 3 -12.22 60.48 33.46
CA VAL A 3 -12.08 59.18 34.12
C VAL A 3 -12.41 58.12 33.08
N ILE A 4 -11.39 57.44 32.55
CA ILE A 4 -11.59 56.25 31.72
C ILE A 4 -11.79 55.07 32.68
N GLY A 5 -13.02 54.54 32.68
CA GLY A 5 -13.44 53.44 33.53
C GLY A 5 -12.82 52.10 33.12
N ALA A 6 -12.17 51.45 34.08
CA ALA A 6 -11.68 50.08 33.98
C ALA A 6 -12.84 49.10 34.22
N ALA A 7 -13.53 48.67 33.16
CA ALA A 7 -14.50 47.58 33.21
C ALA A 7 -14.46 46.81 31.88
N GLY A 8 -13.46 45.96 31.68
CA GLY A 8 -13.32 45.22 30.41
C GLY A 8 -12.41 44.00 30.42
N VAL A 9 -12.01 43.48 31.58
CA VAL A 9 -10.97 42.43 31.67
C VAL A 9 -11.54 41.00 31.83
N GLY A 10 -12.84 40.85 32.10
CA GLY A 10 -13.43 39.54 32.43
C GLY A 10 -13.81 38.63 31.24
N ILE A 11 -14.02 39.17 30.04
CA ILE A 11 -14.61 38.43 28.91
C ILE A 11 -13.55 37.70 28.06
N TRP A 12 -12.27 38.11 28.13
CA TRP A 12 -11.23 37.59 27.24
C TRP A 12 -10.79 36.14 27.54
N ARG A 13 -10.77 35.71 28.81
CA ARG A 13 -10.31 34.35 29.18
C ARG A 13 -11.25 33.22 28.77
N GLY A 14 -12.52 33.50 28.52
CA GLY A 14 -13.50 32.48 28.09
C GLY A 14 -13.41 32.12 26.60
N VAL A 15 -12.85 33.01 25.78
CA VAL A 15 -12.77 32.82 24.32
C VAL A 15 -11.58 31.93 23.94
N GLU A 16 -10.46 32.03 24.67
CA GLU A 16 -9.25 31.22 24.44
C GLU A 16 -9.53 29.72 24.63
N ALA A 17 -10.22 29.32 25.70
CA ALA A 17 -10.53 27.92 25.97
C ALA A 17 -11.46 27.25 24.92
N ILE A 18 -12.29 28.03 24.22
CA ILE A 18 -13.19 27.50 23.17
C ILE A 18 -12.44 27.24 21.87
N ILE A 19 -11.38 28.01 21.59
CA ILE A 19 -10.56 27.86 20.38
C ILE A 19 -9.74 26.57 20.48
N ASP A 20 -9.10 26.30 21.61
CA ASP A 20 -8.29 25.10 21.83
C ASP A 20 -9.11 23.81 21.68
N TYR A 21 -10.30 23.75 22.29
CA TYR A 21 -11.18 22.58 22.18
C TYR A 21 -11.59 22.25 20.74
N ARG A 22 -11.82 23.28 19.90
CA ARG A 22 -12.17 23.06 18.48
C ARG A 22 -10.99 22.55 17.67
N GLN A 23 -9.77 22.97 17.99
CA GLN A 23 -8.57 22.50 17.31
C GLN A 23 -8.30 21.03 17.65
N GLU A 24 -8.41 20.64 18.92
CA GLU A 24 -8.27 19.23 19.35
C GLU A 24 -9.32 18.33 18.69
N ALA A 25 -10.58 18.78 18.65
CA ALA A 25 -11.65 18.03 18.00
C ALA A 25 -11.44 17.88 16.48
N ALA A 26 -10.92 18.92 15.82
CA ALA A 26 -10.60 18.87 14.39
C ALA A 26 -9.44 17.91 14.10
N ALA A 27 -8.38 17.95 14.90
CA ALA A 27 -7.25 17.03 14.78
C ALA A 27 -7.69 15.57 14.99
N ALA A 28 -8.48 15.29 16.03
CA ALA A 28 -9.00 13.95 16.28
C ALA A 28 -9.91 13.45 15.15
N ALA A 29 -10.70 14.33 14.54
CA ALA A 29 -11.54 13.99 13.39
C ALA A 29 -10.71 13.66 12.14
N GLU A 30 -9.61 14.38 11.90
CA GLU A 30 -8.69 14.11 10.80
C GLU A 30 -8.00 12.75 10.96
N VAL A 31 -7.47 12.45 12.15
CA VAL A 31 -6.85 11.15 12.47
C VAL A 31 -7.84 10.01 12.23
N LYS A 32 -9.07 10.15 12.73
CA LYS A 32 -10.12 9.15 12.52
C LYS A 32 -10.43 8.96 11.03
N ALA A 33 -10.52 10.04 10.25
CA ALA A 33 -10.77 9.95 8.82
C ALA A 33 -9.64 9.21 8.07
N LYS A 34 -8.38 9.46 8.43
CA LYS A 34 -7.21 8.72 7.89
C LYS A 34 -7.28 7.23 8.24
N GLN A 35 -7.62 6.88 9.48
CA GLN A 35 -7.80 5.49 9.91
C GLN A 35 -8.96 4.78 9.19
N ASP A 36 -10.08 5.46 9.00
CA ASP A 36 -11.24 4.92 8.28
C ASP A 36 -10.89 4.71 6.79
N ALA A 37 -10.16 5.65 6.16
CA ALA A 37 -9.66 5.51 4.80
C ALA A 37 -8.68 4.33 4.67
N TRP A 38 -7.77 4.18 5.63
CA TRP A 38 -6.82 3.07 5.66
C TRP A 38 -7.50 1.71 5.82
N ARG A 39 -8.48 1.60 6.72
CA ARG A 39 -9.28 0.37 6.87
C ARG A 39 -10.06 0.03 5.60
N THR A 40 -10.59 1.04 4.92
CA THR A 40 -11.27 0.87 3.63
C THR A 40 -10.27 0.32 2.60
N CYS A 41 -9.09 0.90 2.53
CA CYS A 41 -8.02 0.44 1.66
C CYS A 41 -7.63 -1.02 1.92
N GLN A 42 -7.35 -1.40 3.17
CA GLN A 42 -7.06 -2.80 3.52
C GLN A 42 -8.15 -3.76 3.05
N LYS A 43 -9.42 -3.36 3.17
CA LYS A 43 -10.55 -4.16 2.73
C LYS A 43 -10.64 -4.26 1.19
N GLU A 44 -10.41 -3.17 0.48
CA GLU A 44 -10.55 -3.13 -0.98
C GLU A 44 -9.40 -3.83 -1.71
N ILE A 45 -8.16 -3.74 -1.21
CA ILE A 45 -6.98 -4.29 -1.90
C ILE A 45 -6.33 -5.47 -1.20
N GLY A 46 -6.72 -5.80 0.04
CA GLY A 46 -6.08 -6.85 0.82
C GLY A 46 -6.13 -8.21 0.17
N ASP A 47 -7.32 -8.63 -0.29
CA ASP A 47 -7.48 -9.92 -0.98
C ASP A 47 -6.60 -10.00 -2.25
N PHE A 48 -6.43 -8.88 -2.96
CA PHE A 48 -5.56 -8.81 -4.13
C PHE A 48 -4.08 -8.94 -3.76
N VAL A 49 -3.61 -8.17 -2.78
CA VAL A 49 -2.22 -8.24 -2.30
C VAL A 49 -1.89 -9.64 -1.78
N ASP A 50 -2.78 -10.24 -0.99
CA ASP A 50 -2.58 -11.59 -0.46
C ASP A 50 -2.58 -12.65 -1.58
N ALA A 51 -3.42 -12.50 -2.62
CA ALA A 51 -3.41 -13.40 -3.76
C ALA A 51 -2.08 -13.35 -4.53
N VAL A 52 -1.52 -12.16 -4.76
CA VAL A 52 -0.21 -12.01 -5.42
C VAL A 52 0.92 -12.53 -4.52
N TYR A 53 0.86 -12.26 -3.22
CA TYR A 53 1.83 -12.78 -2.25
C TYR A 53 1.81 -14.31 -2.16
N ALA A 54 0.65 -14.94 -2.35
CA ALA A 54 0.55 -16.39 -2.38
C ALA A 54 1.34 -16.99 -3.56
N ILE A 55 1.38 -16.31 -4.72
CA ILE A 55 2.21 -16.72 -5.86
C ILE A 55 3.69 -16.70 -5.47
N ASP A 56 4.15 -15.61 -4.87
CA ASP A 56 5.54 -15.45 -4.40
C ASP A 56 5.95 -16.60 -3.47
N SER A 57 5.11 -16.92 -2.49
CA SER A 57 5.36 -18.00 -1.54
C SER A 57 5.46 -19.40 -2.19
N GLN A 58 4.84 -19.60 -3.36
CA GLN A 58 4.92 -20.86 -4.11
C GLN A 58 6.21 -20.96 -4.92
N LEU A 59 6.77 -19.84 -5.37
CA LEU A 59 8.03 -19.82 -6.14
C LEU A 59 9.19 -20.35 -5.29
N ASP A 60 9.22 -20.03 -4.00
CA ASP A 60 10.23 -20.49 -3.04
C ASP A 60 10.28 -22.02 -2.87
N VAL A 61 9.13 -22.70 -2.97
CA VAL A 61 9.04 -24.16 -2.80
C VAL A 61 9.16 -24.93 -4.12
N GLY A 62 9.19 -24.20 -5.25
CA GLY A 62 9.14 -24.74 -6.59
C GLY A 62 7.70 -24.94 -7.05
N VAL A 63 7.35 -24.31 -8.17
CA VAL A 63 6.01 -24.35 -8.79
C VAL A 63 6.13 -24.84 -10.23
N THR A 64 5.11 -25.56 -10.72
CA THR A 64 5.02 -25.92 -12.14
C THR A 64 4.47 -24.75 -12.96
N ASN A 65 4.72 -24.75 -14.29
CA ASN A 65 4.15 -23.72 -15.17
C ASN A 65 2.60 -23.65 -15.08
N ALA A 66 1.94 -24.80 -14.96
CA ALA A 66 0.48 -24.86 -14.87
C ALA A 66 -0.04 -24.19 -13.59
N GLU A 67 0.56 -24.50 -12.44
CA GLU A 67 0.21 -23.91 -11.14
C GLU A 67 0.48 -22.39 -11.13
N LEU A 68 1.61 -21.94 -11.67
CA LEU A 68 1.92 -20.50 -11.75
C LEU A 68 0.90 -19.75 -12.62
N ARG A 69 0.48 -20.33 -13.74
CA ARG A 69 -0.55 -19.75 -14.62
C ARG A 69 -1.92 -19.69 -13.96
N GLU A 70 -2.29 -20.75 -13.25
CA GLU A 70 -3.54 -20.81 -12.51
C GLU A 70 -3.56 -19.73 -11.42
N ALA A 71 -2.52 -19.67 -10.58
CA ALA A 71 -2.42 -18.69 -9.51
C ALA A 71 -2.38 -17.24 -10.02
N ALA A 72 -1.64 -16.96 -11.11
CA ALA A 72 -1.65 -15.65 -11.76
C ALA A 72 -3.03 -15.29 -12.34
N GLY A 73 -3.75 -16.27 -12.89
CA GLY A 73 -5.11 -16.10 -13.37
C GLY A 73 -6.09 -15.74 -12.24
N ASP A 74 -6.02 -16.47 -11.12
CA ASP A 74 -6.85 -16.21 -9.94
C ASP A 74 -6.57 -14.83 -9.36
N ALA A 75 -5.30 -14.47 -9.17
CA ALA A 75 -4.91 -13.14 -8.70
C ALA A 75 -5.37 -12.02 -9.66
N ALA A 76 -5.37 -12.26 -10.98
CA ALA A 76 -5.88 -11.31 -11.96
C ALA A 76 -7.40 -11.12 -11.88
N VAL A 77 -8.16 -12.17 -11.54
CA VAL A 77 -9.60 -12.08 -11.28
C VAL A 77 -9.85 -11.22 -10.04
N VAL A 78 -9.11 -11.45 -8.96
CA VAL A 78 -9.21 -10.63 -7.73
C VAL A 78 -8.81 -9.18 -8.02
N ARG A 79 -7.74 -8.93 -8.78
CA ARG A 79 -7.38 -7.58 -9.22
C ARG A 79 -8.53 -6.87 -9.94
N GLY A 80 -9.30 -7.61 -10.75
CA GLY A 80 -10.43 -7.08 -11.50
C GLY A 80 -11.60 -6.59 -10.64
N THR A 81 -11.65 -6.94 -9.36
CA THR A 81 -12.68 -6.44 -8.42
C THR A 81 -12.30 -5.12 -7.76
N VAL A 82 -11.03 -4.70 -7.85
CA VAL A 82 -10.51 -3.50 -7.20
C VAL A 82 -10.89 -2.23 -7.98
N GLN A 83 -11.53 -1.29 -7.30
CA GLN A 83 -11.87 0.04 -7.86
C GLN A 83 -10.74 1.05 -7.62
N VAL A 84 -9.71 1.00 -8.46
CA VAL A 84 -8.46 1.76 -8.27
C VAL A 84 -8.68 3.28 -8.14
N TYR A 85 -9.65 3.83 -8.87
CA TYR A 85 -9.93 5.28 -8.87
C TYR A 85 -10.51 5.80 -7.54
N ASP A 86 -11.04 4.92 -6.71
CA ASP A 86 -11.61 5.27 -5.40
C ASP A 86 -10.60 5.09 -4.25
N LEU A 87 -9.40 4.60 -4.56
CA LEU A 87 -8.34 4.41 -3.57
C LEU A 87 -7.66 5.74 -3.22
N ALA A 88 -7.34 5.93 -1.94
CA ALA A 88 -6.45 7.00 -1.51
C ALA A 88 -5.03 6.81 -2.10
N ASP A 89 -4.27 7.89 -2.27
CA ASP A 89 -2.94 7.88 -2.93
C ASP A 89 -1.98 6.82 -2.39
N GLY A 90 -1.93 6.67 -1.06
CA GLY A 90 -1.11 5.63 -0.42
C GLY A 90 -1.50 4.21 -0.83
N CYS A 91 -2.79 3.97 -1.03
CA CYS A 91 -3.33 2.67 -1.41
C CYS A 91 -3.18 2.38 -2.89
N GLN A 92 -3.22 3.43 -3.72
CA GLN A 92 -2.85 3.30 -5.13
C GLN A 92 -1.38 2.86 -5.27
N THR A 93 -0.49 3.34 -4.39
CA THR A 93 0.93 2.93 -4.40
C THR A 93 1.07 1.43 -4.11
N ILE A 94 0.42 0.93 -3.05
CA ILE A 94 0.40 -0.50 -2.70
C ILE A 94 -0.21 -1.34 -3.83
N TYR A 95 -1.34 -0.88 -4.38
CA TYR A 95 -1.99 -1.53 -5.51
C TYR A 95 -1.06 -1.63 -6.73
N ASN A 96 -0.32 -0.57 -7.03
CA ASN A 96 0.60 -0.53 -8.18
C ASN A 96 1.77 -1.50 -7.99
N LEU A 97 2.35 -1.59 -6.80
CA LEU A 97 3.41 -2.56 -6.48
C LEU A 97 2.91 -4.00 -6.67
N ALA A 98 1.76 -4.36 -6.06
CA ALA A 98 1.17 -5.68 -6.23
C ALA A 98 0.78 -5.98 -7.68
N SER A 99 0.30 -4.99 -8.41
CA SER A 99 -0.02 -5.12 -9.84
C SER A 99 1.22 -5.31 -10.71
N GLY A 100 2.33 -4.65 -10.38
CA GLY A 100 3.63 -4.82 -11.02
C GLY A 100 4.14 -6.24 -10.83
N ALA A 101 4.18 -6.72 -9.59
CA ALA A 101 4.57 -8.09 -9.25
C ALA A 101 3.72 -9.14 -10.00
N LEU A 102 2.39 -8.99 -10.01
CA LEU A 102 1.51 -9.88 -10.78
C LEU A 102 1.82 -9.87 -12.28
N ALA A 103 2.11 -8.70 -12.86
CA ALA A 103 2.44 -8.61 -14.28
C ALA A 103 3.75 -9.36 -14.61
N VAL A 104 4.75 -9.29 -13.73
CA VAL A 104 6.00 -10.04 -13.87
C VAL A 104 5.72 -11.54 -13.80
N TYR A 105 5.01 -12.03 -12.79
CA TYR A 105 4.69 -13.46 -12.67
C TYR A 105 3.90 -13.99 -13.87
N ALA A 106 2.92 -13.21 -14.36
CA ALA A 106 2.15 -13.58 -15.54
C ALA A 106 3.01 -13.62 -16.81
N SER A 107 3.93 -12.66 -16.99
CA SER A 107 4.88 -12.65 -18.11
C SER A 107 5.80 -13.86 -18.07
N THR A 108 6.38 -14.17 -16.91
CA THR A 108 7.23 -15.36 -16.76
C THR A 108 6.46 -16.65 -17.06
N ALA A 109 5.21 -16.74 -16.59
CA ALA A 109 4.37 -17.90 -16.86
C ALA A 109 4.10 -18.09 -18.36
N GLN A 110 3.92 -16.98 -19.10
CA GLN A 110 3.77 -16.98 -20.56
C GLN A 110 5.07 -17.37 -21.25
N GLU A 111 6.19 -16.75 -20.91
CA GLU A 111 7.50 -17.04 -21.52
C GLU A 111 7.91 -18.50 -21.31
N TRP A 112 7.68 -19.03 -20.11
CA TRP A 112 7.94 -20.44 -19.82
C TRP A 112 7.01 -21.36 -20.62
N ASN A 113 5.73 -21.00 -20.79
CA ASN A 113 4.83 -21.76 -21.67
C ASN A 113 5.31 -21.74 -23.12
N ASP A 114 5.68 -20.58 -23.64
CA ASP A 114 6.15 -20.42 -25.02
C ASP A 114 7.43 -21.23 -25.25
N CYS A 115 8.33 -21.25 -24.26
CA CYS A 115 9.53 -22.05 -24.24
C CYS A 115 9.24 -23.57 -24.28
N ILE A 116 8.29 -24.07 -23.47
CA ILE A 116 7.90 -25.49 -23.49
C ILE A 116 7.38 -25.92 -24.87
N THR A 117 6.75 -25.00 -25.61
CA THR A 117 6.23 -25.27 -26.96
C THR A 117 7.27 -25.16 -28.07
N ASP A 118 8.45 -24.59 -27.80
CA ASP A 118 9.56 -24.47 -28.75
C ASP A 118 10.64 -25.54 -28.47
N TRP A 119 10.84 -26.42 -29.44
CA TRP A 119 11.83 -27.51 -29.40
C TRP A 119 13.28 -27.04 -29.29
N TYR A 120 13.58 -25.77 -29.55
CA TYR A 120 14.90 -25.18 -29.38
C TYR A 120 15.08 -24.41 -28.07
N CYS A 121 14.02 -24.20 -27.31
CA CYS A 121 14.12 -23.40 -26.12
C CYS A 121 14.75 -24.20 -24.96
N THR A 122 15.78 -23.63 -24.35
CA THR A 122 16.34 -24.13 -23.10
C THR A 122 15.91 -23.18 -22.01
N VAL A 123 15.00 -23.63 -21.13
CA VAL A 123 14.61 -22.86 -19.95
C VAL A 123 15.84 -22.71 -19.07
N ASN A 124 16.45 -21.53 -19.06
CA ASN A 124 17.44 -21.19 -18.05
C ASN A 124 16.72 -20.49 -16.90
N THR A 125 16.52 -21.20 -15.80
CA THR A 125 15.82 -20.66 -14.62
C THR A 125 16.52 -19.43 -14.03
N ASP A 126 17.83 -19.30 -14.26
CA ASP A 126 18.61 -18.15 -13.80
C ASP A 126 18.18 -16.83 -14.48
N ASP A 127 17.59 -16.91 -15.69
CA ASP A 127 17.13 -15.73 -16.42
C ASP A 127 15.89 -15.09 -15.75
N TYR A 128 15.12 -15.88 -15.01
CA TYR A 128 13.90 -15.42 -14.31
C TYR A 128 14.15 -15.00 -12.86
N GLN A 129 15.23 -15.47 -12.23
CA GLN A 129 15.53 -15.19 -10.82
C GLN A 129 15.61 -13.69 -10.52
N LEU A 130 16.22 -12.90 -11.41
CA LEU A 130 16.31 -11.45 -11.22
C LEU A 130 14.95 -10.76 -11.29
N GLN A 131 14.09 -11.18 -12.21
CA GLN A 131 12.74 -10.61 -12.34
C GLN A 131 11.86 -11.01 -11.15
N TRP A 132 11.99 -12.26 -10.69
CA TRP A 132 11.29 -12.72 -9.49
C TRP A 132 11.75 -11.97 -8.26
N ALA A 133 13.05 -11.77 -8.05
CA ALA A 133 13.55 -11.03 -6.90
C ALA A 133 12.98 -9.60 -6.83
N ASP A 134 12.85 -8.93 -7.98
CA ASP A 134 12.24 -7.59 -8.08
C ASP A 134 10.74 -7.64 -7.74
N ALA A 135 9.99 -8.57 -8.34
CA ALA A 135 8.57 -8.78 -8.04
C ALA A 135 8.32 -9.18 -6.57
N SER A 136 9.19 -10.01 -6.00
CA SER A 136 9.19 -10.40 -4.59
C SER A 136 9.43 -9.18 -3.70
N SER A 137 10.35 -8.29 -4.07
CA SER A 137 10.58 -7.04 -3.35
C SER A 137 9.32 -6.18 -3.35
N ASP A 138 8.72 -5.95 -4.52
CA ASP A 138 7.50 -5.15 -4.67
C ASP A 138 6.32 -5.71 -3.88
N ILE A 139 6.08 -7.03 -3.93
CA ILE A 139 4.95 -7.63 -3.21
C ILE A 139 5.17 -7.67 -1.69
N ASN A 140 6.42 -7.85 -1.24
CA ASN A 140 6.76 -7.74 0.19
C ASN A 140 6.58 -6.30 0.68
N GLU A 141 6.95 -5.31 -0.13
CA GLU A 141 6.73 -3.90 0.15
C GLU A 141 5.23 -3.59 0.22
N ALA A 142 4.44 -4.03 -0.77
CA ALA A 142 2.99 -3.85 -0.81
C ALA A 142 2.32 -4.45 0.44
N ARG A 143 2.69 -5.69 0.80
CA ARG A 143 2.13 -6.39 1.97
C ARG A 143 2.55 -5.74 3.28
N SER A 144 3.80 -5.33 3.40
CA SER A 144 4.31 -4.64 4.60
C SER A 144 3.63 -3.28 4.76
N GLY A 145 3.50 -2.52 3.67
CA GLY A 145 2.77 -1.27 3.65
C GLY A 145 1.33 -1.47 4.09
N LEU A 146 0.66 -2.52 3.59
CA LEU A 146 -0.74 -2.81 3.94
C LEU A 146 -0.93 -3.26 5.39
N THR A 147 -0.01 -4.06 5.94
CA THR A 147 -0.13 -4.67 7.28
C THR A 147 0.52 -3.85 8.40
N GLY A 148 1.48 -2.98 8.08
CA GLY A 148 2.20 -2.12 9.03
C GLY A 148 1.29 -1.17 9.80
N GLY A 149 0.09 -0.91 9.27
CA GLY A 149 -0.96 -0.17 9.95
C GLY A 149 -0.70 1.34 10.02
N TYR A 150 -1.74 2.05 10.44
CA TYR A 150 -1.65 3.44 10.86
C TYR A 150 -1.35 3.45 12.36
N ASP A 151 -0.23 4.03 12.79
CA ASP A 151 0.11 4.18 14.20
C ASP A 151 -0.78 5.27 14.83
N PRO A 152 -1.70 4.94 15.75
CA PRO A 152 -2.56 5.93 16.39
C PRO A 152 -1.80 6.86 17.35
N ASP A 153 -0.62 6.45 17.83
CA ASP A 153 0.20 7.24 18.75
C ASP A 153 1.13 8.23 18.02
N ASP A 154 1.30 8.04 16.70
CA ASP A 154 1.99 8.97 15.82
C ASP A 154 1.07 9.37 14.64
N PRO A 155 0.16 10.34 14.85
CA PRO A 155 -0.78 10.75 13.81
C PRO A 155 -0.10 11.39 12.59
N ASP A 156 1.16 11.81 12.77
CA ASP A 156 2.04 12.36 11.76
C ASP A 156 2.93 11.28 11.11
N ALA A 157 2.96 10.05 11.65
CA ALA A 157 3.54 8.91 10.96
C ALA A 157 2.73 8.69 9.69
N GLU A 158 3.30 9.11 8.57
CA GLU A 158 2.89 8.59 7.28
C GLU A 158 2.94 7.06 7.39
N PRO A 159 1.89 6.34 6.95
CA PRO A 159 1.94 4.88 6.92
C PRO A 159 3.25 4.50 6.25
N ALA A 160 4.05 3.67 6.93
CA ALA A 160 5.43 3.44 6.56
C ALA A 160 5.49 2.86 5.14
N PHE A 161 5.65 3.72 4.14
CA PHE A 161 5.89 3.33 2.76
C PHE A 161 7.36 2.94 2.67
N PRO A 162 7.69 1.66 2.50
CA PRO A 162 9.07 1.18 2.52
C PRO A 162 9.85 1.54 1.26
N GLY A 163 9.86 2.80 0.81
CA GLY A 163 10.43 3.13 -0.51
C GLY A 163 10.93 4.56 -0.71
N ARG A 164 10.75 5.47 0.24
CA ARG A 164 11.35 6.82 0.18
C ARG A 164 12.26 7.07 1.38
N THR A 165 13.24 6.20 1.59
CA THR A 165 14.50 6.76 2.08
C THR A 165 15.02 7.60 0.92
N GLU A 166 14.95 8.93 1.06
CA GLU A 166 15.70 9.82 0.20
C GLU A 166 17.15 9.31 0.23
N THR A 167 17.55 8.57 -0.81
CA THR A 167 18.95 8.31 -1.06
C THR A 167 19.52 9.67 -1.42
N GLY A 168 19.90 10.41 -0.38
CA GLY A 168 20.61 11.66 -0.47
C GLY A 168 21.73 11.46 -1.47
N SER A 169 21.59 12.10 -2.63
CA SER A 169 22.66 12.19 -3.61
C SER A 169 23.84 12.84 -2.91
N ALA A 170 24.86 12.04 -2.59
CA ALA A 170 26.18 12.52 -2.20
C ALA A 170 26.97 12.92 -3.45
#